data_AF-A0A024UT85-F1
#
_entry.id   AF-A0A024UT85-F1
#
_cell.length_a   1.000
_cell.length_b   1.000
_cell.length_c   1.000
_cell.angle_alpha   90.00
_cell.angle_beta   90.00
_cell.angle_gamma   90.00
#
_symmetry.space_group_name_H-M   'P 1'
#
loop_
_entity.id
_entity.type
_entity.pdbx_description
1 polymer ?
#
loop_
_entity_poly.entity_id
_entity_poly.type
_entity_poly.pdbx_seq_one_letter_code
_entity_poly.pdbx_strand_id
1 'polypeptide(L)'
;MAQSAAVRLAAAAPPSMLRSSMQSTFRAFSTRASQARTFPQFTVYGSDALLQLSPIAPVYTNAGSYLKLKRGGSLMLTWCKKTSSGYNYQEKFYFALTPTEIGALLNSLDDRAPRFSLVHSPNANATGDTATKVLAVEYQPEHLKTVFEYGSSNDRAAVALSSGEVRVFKELLQYSIPYLYGFHSTLANADPAIEYDGNGAASFTGNSSTSRQPAYKPRTGGSGGADWPF
;
A
#
# COMPACT_ATOMS: atom_id res chain seq x y z
N MET A 1 35.65 0.36 73.04
CA MET A 1 35.79 1.32 71.93
C MET A 1 34.71 1.00 70.90
N ALA A 2 34.13 2.06 70.33
CA ALA A 2 32.84 2.15 69.64
C ALA A 2 32.54 1.16 68.50
N GLN A 3 31.25 0.82 68.35
CA GLN A 3 30.50 0.70 67.08
C GLN A 3 29.01 0.43 67.43
N SER A 4 28.16 1.46 67.51
CA SER A 4 27.44 2.16 66.43
C SER A 4 26.16 1.44 65.99
N ALA A 5 25.03 2.00 66.43
CA ALA A 5 23.67 1.58 66.14
C ALA A 5 23.22 2.10 64.76
N ALA A 6 22.70 1.22 63.92
CA ALA A 6 22.07 1.59 62.66
C ALA A 6 20.57 1.83 62.87
N VAL A 7 20.17 3.09 62.87
CA VAL A 7 18.78 3.56 62.81
C VAL A 7 18.27 3.38 61.38
N ARG A 8 17.12 2.70 61.22
CA ARG A 8 16.37 2.60 59.97
C ARG A 8 15.72 3.95 59.65
N LEU A 9 16.02 4.52 58.48
CA LEU A 9 15.28 5.63 57.88
C LEU A 9 14.60 5.12 56.60
N ALA A 10 13.27 5.10 56.59
CA ALA A 10 12.46 4.78 55.42
C ALA A 10 12.39 6.01 54.50
N ALA A 11 12.93 5.90 53.28
CA ALA A 11 12.76 6.90 52.24
C ALA A 11 11.63 6.49 51.30
N ALA A 12 10.59 7.32 51.22
CA ALA A 12 9.44 7.16 50.34
C ALA A 12 9.83 7.46 48.88
N ALA A 13 9.43 6.58 47.95
CA ALA A 13 9.62 6.77 46.52
C ALA A 13 8.58 7.75 45.94
N PRO A 14 8.95 8.63 44.98
CA PRO A 14 8.01 9.51 44.33
C PRO A 14 7.13 8.76 43.30
N PRO A 15 5.86 9.19 43.10
CA PRO A 15 4.94 8.52 42.18
C PRO A 15 5.39 8.70 40.72
N SER A 16 5.41 7.58 39.99
CA SER A 16 5.69 7.50 38.57
C SER A 16 4.60 8.22 37.76
N MET A 17 4.98 9.30 37.08
CA MET A 17 4.15 9.86 36.02
C MET A 17 4.16 8.91 34.81
N LEU A 18 3.09 8.14 34.65
CA LEU A 18 2.72 7.49 33.40
C LEU A 18 2.47 8.59 32.34
N ARG A 19 3.50 8.94 31.56
CA ARG A 19 3.30 9.60 30.27
C ARG A 19 2.72 8.55 29.31
N SER A 20 1.40 8.50 29.19
CA SER A 20 0.79 7.84 28.03
C SER A 20 1.14 8.66 26.80
N SER A 21 2.12 8.22 26.00
CA SER A 21 2.22 8.72 24.62
C SER A 21 1.01 8.15 23.89
N MET A 22 0.05 9.02 23.58
CA MET A 22 -0.98 8.69 22.61
C MET A 22 -0.29 8.51 21.27
N GLN A 23 0.03 7.27 20.93
CA GLN A 23 0.33 6.89 19.55
C GLN A 23 -0.95 7.12 18.74
N SER A 24 -1.03 8.30 18.12
CA SER A 24 -2.06 8.64 17.16
C SER A 24 -2.03 7.60 16.05
N THR A 25 -2.94 6.62 16.14
CA THR A 25 -3.21 5.72 15.04
C THR A 25 -3.96 6.55 14.01
N PHE A 26 -3.26 7.04 12.99
CA PHE A 26 -3.90 7.75 11.87
C PHE A 26 -4.84 6.76 11.16
N ARG A 27 -6.12 6.76 11.53
CA ARG A 27 -7.17 6.05 10.80
C ARG A 27 -7.45 6.83 9.53
N ALA A 28 -7.11 6.26 8.38
CA ALA A 28 -7.60 6.75 7.10
C ALA A 28 -9.12 6.50 7.05
N PHE A 29 -9.91 7.57 6.91
CA PHE A 29 -11.36 7.49 6.74
C PHE A 29 -11.70 7.59 5.25
N SER A 30 -12.56 6.70 4.77
CA SER A 30 -13.12 6.78 3.41
C SER A 30 -14.16 7.89 3.37
N THR A 31 -14.08 8.77 2.37
CA THR A 31 -15.04 9.88 2.15
C THR A 31 -16.25 9.47 1.30
N ARG A 32 -16.24 8.26 0.70
CA ARG A 32 -17.40 7.71 -0.01
C ARG A 32 -18.35 7.08 1.03
N ALA A 33 -19.65 7.38 0.94
CA ALA A 33 -20.71 6.82 1.78
C ALA A 33 -20.45 5.33 2.09
N SER A 34 -20.56 4.95 3.36
CA SER A 34 -19.97 3.74 3.98
C SER A 34 -20.08 2.46 3.15
N GLN A 35 -19.21 2.30 2.16
CA GLN A 35 -18.99 1.01 1.53
C GLN A 35 -18.23 0.14 2.53
N ALA A 36 -18.73 -1.08 2.76
CA ALA A 36 -18.09 -2.00 3.67
C ALA A 36 -16.63 -2.24 3.25
N ARG A 37 -15.71 -2.25 4.22
CA ARG A 37 -14.31 -2.59 3.94
C ARG A 37 -14.22 -4.06 3.57
N THR A 38 -13.68 -4.34 2.39
CA THR A 38 -13.37 -5.69 1.93
C THR A 38 -11.86 -5.90 1.97
N PHE A 39 -11.44 -7.14 2.27
CA PHE A 39 -10.04 -7.52 2.37
C PHE A 39 -9.79 -8.71 1.43
N PRO A 40 -9.69 -8.46 0.11
CA PRO A 40 -9.48 -9.53 -0.86
C PRO A 40 -8.08 -10.13 -0.69
N GLN A 41 -7.98 -11.44 -0.90
CA GLN A 41 -6.72 -12.16 -0.77
C GLN A 41 -6.66 -13.33 -1.75
N PHE A 42 -5.54 -13.43 -2.46
CA PHE A 42 -5.14 -14.62 -3.20
C PHE A 42 -4.18 -15.43 -2.33
N THR A 43 -4.35 -16.75 -2.26
CA THR A 43 -3.50 -17.63 -1.43
C THR A 43 -3.14 -18.89 -2.20
N VAL A 44 -1.87 -19.29 -2.13
CA VAL A 44 -1.32 -20.55 -2.63
C VAL A 44 -0.75 -21.33 -1.45
N TYR A 45 -1.13 -22.60 -1.35
CA TYR A 45 -0.69 -23.50 -0.28
C TYR A 45 0.41 -24.43 -0.81
N GLY A 46 1.65 -24.20 -0.38
CA GLY A 46 2.79 -25.03 -0.71
C GLY A 46 3.08 -26.12 0.32
N SER A 47 4.06 -26.98 0.03
CA SER A 47 4.52 -28.05 0.91
C SER A 47 5.07 -27.55 2.25
N ASP A 48 5.82 -26.45 2.22
CA ASP A 48 6.63 -25.97 3.35
C ASP A 48 6.22 -24.58 3.84
N ALA A 49 5.52 -23.83 3.00
CA ALA A 49 4.96 -22.53 3.33
C ALA A 49 3.72 -22.25 2.47
N LEU A 50 2.94 -21.25 2.86
CA LEU A 50 1.93 -20.64 2.00
C LEU A 50 2.41 -19.26 1.54
N LEU A 51 1.87 -18.81 0.40
CA LEU A 51 2.07 -17.46 -0.14
C LEU A 51 0.69 -16.79 -0.25
N GLN A 52 0.60 -15.55 0.23
CA GLN A 52 -0.60 -14.72 0.06
C GLN A 52 -0.26 -13.42 -0.66
N LEU A 53 -1.19 -12.94 -1.47
CA LEU A 53 -1.16 -11.63 -2.12
C LEU A 53 -2.39 -10.83 -1.66
N SER A 54 -2.16 -9.62 -1.16
CA SER A 54 -3.24 -8.73 -0.75
C SER A 54 -2.93 -7.27 -1.13
N PRO A 55 -3.93 -6.48 -1.57
CA PRO A 55 -3.71 -5.09 -1.93
C PRO A 55 -3.67 -4.17 -0.70
N ILE A 56 -2.80 -3.16 -0.78
CA ILE A 56 -2.75 -2.02 0.15
C ILE A 56 -3.19 -0.79 -0.64
N ALA A 57 -4.33 -0.23 -0.26
CA ALA A 57 -4.92 0.91 -0.95
C ALA A 57 -4.01 2.16 -0.89
N PRO A 58 -4.03 3.01 -1.94
CA PRO A 58 -3.41 4.32 -1.89
C PRO A 58 -4.04 5.19 -0.80
N VAL A 59 -3.25 6.14 -0.29
CA VAL A 59 -3.69 7.09 0.74
C VAL A 59 -3.71 8.49 0.15
N TYR A 60 -4.81 9.19 0.37
CA TYR A 60 -5.02 10.56 -0.06
C TYR A 60 -4.99 11.51 1.15
N THR A 61 -4.60 12.76 0.90
CA THR A 61 -4.75 13.86 1.84
C THR A 61 -5.76 14.86 1.29
N ASN A 62 -6.54 15.46 2.17
CA ASN A 62 -7.44 16.55 1.80
C ASN A 62 -6.60 17.82 1.55
N ALA A 63 -6.81 18.47 0.41
CA ALA A 63 -6.16 19.72 0.00
C ALA A 63 -7.19 20.85 -0.22
N GLY A 64 -8.25 20.88 0.60
CA GLY A 64 -9.36 21.82 0.49
C GLY A 64 -10.43 21.31 -0.47
N SER A 65 -10.34 21.72 -1.74
CA SER A 65 -11.34 21.39 -2.78
C SER A 65 -11.10 20.05 -3.48
N TYR A 66 -9.94 19.43 -3.29
CA TYR A 66 -9.57 18.17 -3.93
C TYR A 66 -8.81 17.23 -2.99
N LEU A 67 -8.74 15.96 -3.38
CA LEU A 67 -7.91 14.96 -2.73
C LEU A 67 -6.60 14.83 -3.49
N LYS A 68 -5.48 14.97 -2.79
CA LYS A 68 -4.14 14.75 -3.36
C LYS A 68 -3.60 13.40 -2.93
N LEU A 69 -3.04 12.63 -3.85
CA LEU A 69 -2.36 11.37 -3.51
C LEU A 69 -1.18 11.67 -2.58
N LYS A 70 -1.23 11.15 -1.35
CA LYS A 70 -0.17 11.28 -0.34
C LYS A 70 0.81 10.12 -0.39
N ARG A 71 0.30 8.91 -0.63
CA ARG A 71 1.09 7.69 -0.74
C ARG A 71 0.43 6.76 -1.75
N GLY A 72 1.20 6.26 -2.71
CA GLY A 72 0.73 5.21 -3.62
C GLY A 72 0.32 3.95 -2.86
N GLY A 73 -0.52 3.14 -3.51
CA GLY A 73 -0.80 1.79 -3.06
C GLY A 73 0.38 0.85 -3.30
N SER A 74 0.30 -0.33 -2.71
CA SER A 74 1.23 -1.43 -2.97
C SER A 74 0.49 -2.77 -2.93
N LEU A 75 1.14 -3.83 -3.38
CA LEU A 75 0.69 -5.19 -3.08
C LEU A 75 1.57 -5.77 -1.98
N MET A 76 0.96 -6.46 -1.03
CA MET A 76 1.67 -7.17 0.04
C MET A 76 1.73 -8.65 -0.27
N LEU A 77 2.94 -9.17 -0.41
CA LEU A 77 3.23 -10.60 -0.37
C LEU A 77 3.45 -11.04 1.07
N THR A 78 2.86 -12.17 1.44
CA THR A 78 2.95 -12.73 2.79
C THR A 78 3.26 -14.21 2.73
N TRP A 79 4.29 -14.65 3.45
CA TRP A 79 4.61 -16.06 3.63
C TRP A 79 4.30 -16.49 5.06
N CYS A 80 3.80 -17.71 5.23
CA CYS A 80 3.71 -18.38 6.53
C CYS A 80 4.32 -19.78 6.40
N LYS A 81 5.25 -20.15 7.29
CA LYS A 81 5.81 -21.52 7.31
C LYS A 81 4.74 -22.53 7.75
N LYS A 82 4.83 -23.74 7.19
CA LYS A 82 4.02 -24.88 7.61
C LYS A 82 4.58 -25.47 8.91
N THR A 83 3.68 -25.91 9.78
CA THR A 83 3.95 -26.66 11.01
C THR A 83 3.26 -28.02 10.92
N SER A 84 3.45 -28.87 11.95
CA SER A 84 2.73 -30.14 12.05
C SER A 84 1.20 -29.99 12.10
N SER A 85 0.70 -28.83 12.50
CA SER A 85 -0.73 -28.56 12.70
C SER A 85 -1.37 -27.65 11.64
N GLY A 86 -0.65 -27.31 10.56
CA GLY A 86 -1.15 -26.40 9.52
C GLY A 86 -0.13 -25.32 9.18
N TYR A 87 -0.56 -24.08 8.94
CA TYR A 87 0.33 -22.95 8.64
C TYR A 87 0.38 -21.98 9.82
N ASN A 88 1.57 -21.51 10.17
CA ASN A 88 1.75 -20.59 11.30
C ASN A 88 1.40 -19.15 10.90
N TYR A 89 0.12 -18.78 10.99
CA TYR A 89 -0.32 -17.40 10.73
C TYR A 89 0.13 -16.38 11.78
N GLN A 90 0.70 -16.81 12.91
CA GLN A 90 1.28 -15.90 13.91
C GLN A 90 2.66 -15.39 13.49
N GLU A 91 3.39 -16.18 12.70
CA GLU A 91 4.72 -15.86 12.22
C GLU A 91 4.70 -15.69 10.69
N LYS A 92 4.57 -14.42 10.29
CA LYS A 92 4.42 -14.01 8.90
C LYS A 92 5.62 -13.23 8.41
N PHE A 93 6.06 -13.55 7.20
CA PHE A 93 7.07 -12.77 6.50
C PHE A 93 6.40 -11.91 5.44
N TYR A 94 6.77 -10.63 5.39
CA TYR A 94 6.10 -9.63 4.56
C TYR A 94 7.08 -8.96 3.60
N PHE A 95 6.70 -8.89 2.33
CA PHE A 95 7.40 -8.16 1.28
C PHE A 95 6.38 -7.33 0.49
N ALA A 96 6.54 -6.00 0.47
CA ALA A 96 5.66 -5.13 -0.29
C ALA A 96 6.19 -4.94 -1.70
N LEU A 97 5.31 -4.82 -2.68
CA LEU A 97 5.64 -4.50 -4.07
C LEU A 97 5.03 -3.15 -4.42
N THR A 98 5.89 -2.21 -4.79
CA THR A 98 5.47 -0.95 -5.41
C THR A 98 5.01 -1.20 -6.85
N PRO A 99 4.21 -0.31 -7.45
CA PRO A 99 3.76 -0.47 -8.84
C PRO A 99 4.90 -0.66 -9.85
N THR A 100 6.02 0.03 -9.66
CA THR A 100 7.22 -0.12 -10.51
C THR A 100 7.84 -1.52 -10.38
N GLU A 101 7.94 -2.04 -9.15
CA GLU A 101 8.45 -3.39 -8.90
C GLU A 101 7.52 -4.47 -9.43
N ILE A 102 6.21 -4.21 -9.42
CA ILE A 102 5.22 -5.08 -10.06
C ILE A 102 5.51 -5.16 -11.57
N GLY A 103 5.78 -4.04 -12.23
CA GLY A 103 6.17 -4.02 -13.64
C GLY A 103 7.43 -4.83 -13.92
N ALA A 104 8.48 -4.66 -13.10
CA ALA A 104 9.72 -5.43 -13.24
C ALA A 104 9.50 -6.95 -13.02
N LEU A 105 8.69 -7.30 -12.02
CA LEU A 105 8.32 -8.69 -11.75
C LEU A 105 7.50 -9.29 -12.91
N LEU A 106 6.54 -8.55 -13.46
CA LEU A 106 5.75 -9.00 -14.62
C LEU A 106 6.65 -9.33 -15.81
N ASN A 107 7.58 -8.44 -16.16
CA ASN A 107 8.57 -8.68 -17.22
C ASN A 107 9.38 -9.96 -16.96
N SER A 108 9.88 -10.13 -15.73
CA SER A 108 10.60 -11.36 -15.37
C SER A 108 9.76 -12.63 -15.50
N LEU A 109 8.46 -12.55 -15.18
CA LEU A 109 7.54 -13.68 -15.29
C LEU A 109 7.12 -13.98 -16.74
N ASP A 110 7.14 -12.98 -17.62
CA ASP A 110 6.94 -13.15 -19.06
C ASP A 110 8.15 -13.81 -19.73
N ASP A 111 9.34 -13.29 -19.46
CA ASP A 111 10.59 -13.78 -20.06
C ASP A 111 11.04 -15.13 -19.50
N ARG A 112 10.40 -15.61 -18.42
CA ARG A 112 10.83 -16.77 -17.63
C ARG A 112 12.33 -16.67 -17.28
N ALA A 113 12.76 -15.48 -16.90
CA ALA A 113 14.14 -15.21 -16.55
C ALA A 113 14.62 -16.22 -15.48
N PRO A 114 15.88 -16.67 -15.54
CA PRO A 114 16.37 -17.72 -14.66
C PRO A 114 16.27 -17.33 -13.19
N ARG A 115 16.51 -16.05 -12.86
CA ARG A 115 16.31 -15.52 -11.51
C ARG A 115 16.09 -14.01 -11.55
N PHE A 116 15.12 -13.55 -10.78
CA PHE A 116 14.85 -12.14 -10.52
C PHE A 116 14.84 -11.91 -9.01
N SER A 117 15.38 -10.78 -8.56
CA SER A 117 15.38 -10.45 -7.14
C SER A 117 15.18 -8.97 -6.86
N LEU A 118 14.45 -8.68 -5.78
CA LEU A 118 14.28 -7.34 -5.22
C LEU A 118 14.81 -7.34 -3.78
N VAL A 119 15.45 -6.23 -3.39
CA VAL A 119 16.01 -6.06 -2.06
C VAL A 119 15.41 -4.82 -1.41
N HIS A 120 14.81 -4.98 -0.25
CA HIS A 120 14.25 -3.90 0.57
C HIS A 120 15.06 -3.75 1.85
N SER A 121 15.32 -2.50 2.24
CA SER A 121 15.88 -2.13 3.53
C SER A 121 14.82 -1.33 4.30
N PRO A 122 13.98 -1.96 5.14
CA PRO A 122 12.80 -1.32 5.75
C PRO A 122 13.12 -0.05 6.54
N ASN A 123 14.31 0.01 7.11
CA ASN A 123 14.79 1.12 7.93
C ASN A 123 16.02 1.79 7.29
N ALA A 124 16.08 1.90 5.96
CA ALA A 124 17.22 2.50 5.25
C ALA A 124 17.64 3.89 5.76
N ASN A 125 16.70 4.64 6.34
CA ASN A 125 16.96 5.98 6.88
C ASN A 125 17.26 5.98 8.39
N ALA A 126 17.19 4.83 9.06
CA ALA A 126 17.54 4.69 10.47
C ALA A 126 19.02 4.34 10.60
N THR A 127 19.71 5.01 11.50
CA THR A 127 21.13 4.75 11.78
C THR A 127 21.31 3.39 12.44
N GLY A 128 22.15 2.53 11.84
CA GLY A 128 22.61 1.27 12.44
C GLY A 128 21.75 0.04 12.13
N ASP A 129 20.67 0.16 11.37
CA ASP A 129 19.89 -1.00 10.95
C ASP A 129 20.36 -1.52 9.58
N THR A 130 20.76 -2.79 9.54
CA THR A 130 21.19 -3.51 8.33
C THR A 130 20.18 -4.56 7.90
N ALA A 131 18.97 -4.55 8.49
CA ALA A 131 17.91 -5.48 8.13
C ALA A 131 17.56 -5.35 6.64
N THR A 132 17.78 -6.44 5.91
CA THR A 132 17.40 -6.57 4.51
C THR A 132 16.36 -7.66 4.36
N LYS A 133 15.44 -7.42 3.42
CA LYS A 133 14.48 -8.39 2.93
C LYS A 133 14.75 -8.59 1.46
N VAL A 134 14.74 -9.83 1.03
CA VAL A 134 14.95 -10.21 -0.36
C VAL A 134 13.73 -10.99 -0.82
N LEU A 135 13.16 -10.55 -1.94
CA LEU A 135 12.28 -11.38 -2.75
C LEU A 135 13.13 -11.97 -3.87
N ALA A 136 13.11 -13.28 -4.03
CA ALA A 136 13.67 -13.95 -5.18
C ALA A 136 12.58 -14.76 -5.90
N VAL A 137 12.57 -14.67 -7.22
CA VAL A 137 11.64 -15.37 -8.10
C VAL A 137 12.45 -16.12 -9.15
N GLU A 138 12.22 -17.41 -9.27
CA GLU A 138 13.01 -18.30 -10.12
C GLU A 138 12.10 -19.28 -10.84
N TYR A 139 12.24 -19.38 -12.17
CA TYR A 139 11.55 -20.37 -12.96
C TYR A 139 12.37 -21.66 -13.02
N GLN A 140 11.79 -22.76 -12.56
CA GLN A 140 12.41 -24.09 -12.56
C GLN A 140 11.83 -24.93 -13.71
N PRO A 141 12.53 -25.03 -14.86
CA PRO A 141 12.00 -25.70 -16.05
C PRO A 141 11.76 -27.20 -15.84
N GLU A 142 12.59 -27.86 -15.03
CA GLU A 142 12.47 -29.30 -14.73
C GLU A 142 11.16 -29.67 -14.04
N HIS A 143 10.62 -28.73 -13.25
CA HIS A 143 9.39 -28.93 -12.48
C HIS A 143 8.20 -28.15 -13.04
N LEU A 144 8.41 -27.35 -14.09
CA LEU A 144 7.41 -26.43 -14.67
C LEU A 144 6.75 -25.53 -13.61
N LYS A 145 7.54 -25.08 -12.63
CA LYS A 145 7.09 -24.25 -11.51
C LYS A 145 7.90 -22.97 -11.41
N THR A 146 7.28 -21.94 -10.85
CA THR A 146 7.96 -20.70 -10.48
C THR A 146 8.02 -20.61 -8.96
N VAL A 147 9.23 -20.54 -8.41
CA VAL A 147 9.46 -20.47 -6.97
C VAL A 147 9.54 -19.01 -6.54
N PHE A 148 8.72 -18.66 -5.55
CA PHE A 148 8.73 -17.37 -4.87
C PHE A 148 9.33 -17.54 -3.48
N GLU A 149 10.52 -17.00 -3.28
CA GLU A 149 11.29 -17.08 -2.04
C GLU A 149 11.35 -15.71 -1.37
N TYR A 150 10.99 -15.67 -0.09
CA TYR A 150 11.34 -14.62 0.83
C TYR A 150 12.63 -15.00 1.56
N GLY A 151 13.56 -14.05 1.68
CA GLY A 151 14.75 -14.16 2.51
C GLY A 151 15.00 -12.93 3.38
N SER A 152 15.50 -13.15 4.58
CA SER A 152 16.14 -12.17 5.45
C SER A 152 17.45 -12.77 5.99
N SER A 153 18.13 -12.06 6.89
CA SER A 153 19.34 -12.57 7.55
C SER A 153 19.11 -13.89 8.30
N ASN A 154 17.94 -14.07 8.92
CA ASN A 154 17.65 -15.21 9.79
C ASN A 154 16.52 -16.11 9.27
N ASP A 155 15.68 -15.60 8.37
CA ASP A 155 14.46 -16.28 7.94
C ASP A 155 14.39 -16.48 6.45
N ARG A 156 13.86 -17.64 6.05
CA ARG A 156 13.52 -17.94 4.66
C ARG A 156 12.20 -18.68 4.58
N ALA A 157 11.46 -18.42 3.51
CA ALA A 157 10.26 -19.17 3.17
C ALA A 157 10.10 -19.18 1.65
N ALA A 158 9.78 -20.32 1.07
CA ALA A 158 9.62 -20.46 -0.38
C ALA A 158 8.32 -21.19 -0.70
N VAL A 159 7.69 -20.79 -1.80
CA VAL A 159 6.47 -21.43 -2.33
C VAL A 159 6.61 -21.56 -3.83
N ALA A 160 6.39 -22.77 -4.34
CA ALA A 160 6.44 -23.06 -5.77
C ALA A 160 5.02 -23.00 -6.35
N LEU A 161 4.81 -22.10 -7.31
CA LEU A 161 3.55 -21.92 -8.02
C LEU A 161 3.56 -22.72 -9.33
N SER A 162 2.44 -23.35 -9.63
CA SER A 162 2.16 -23.94 -10.94
C SER A 162 1.93 -22.86 -12.01
N SER A 163 1.98 -23.25 -13.28
CA SER A 163 1.71 -22.33 -14.41
C SER A 163 0.33 -21.65 -14.33
N GLY A 164 -0.69 -22.37 -13.87
CA GLY A 164 -2.04 -21.83 -13.67
C GLY A 164 -2.09 -20.78 -12.56
N GLU A 165 -1.43 -21.04 -11.43
CA GLU A 165 -1.35 -20.08 -10.32
C GLU A 165 -0.54 -18.84 -10.72
N VAL A 166 0.58 -19.02 -11.44
CA VAL A 166 1.36 -17.90 -11.99
C VAL A 166 0.51 -17.06 -12.94
N ARG A 167 -0.32 -17.68 -13.79
CA ARG A 167 -1.20 -16.94 -14.71
C ARG A 167 -2.18 -16.04 -13.96
N VAL A 168 -2.86 -16.57 -12.94
CA VAL A 168 -3.79 -15.80 -12.09
C VAL A 168 -3.05 -14.70 -11.34
N PHE A 169 -1.89 -15.02 -10.77
CA PHE A 169 -1.07 -14.05 -10.05
C PHE A 169 -0.68 -12.87 -10.94
N LYS A 170 -0.21 -13.12 -12.17
CA LYS A 170 0.14 -12.06 -13.15
C LYS A 170 -1.04 -11.17 -13.50
N GLU A 171 -2.22 -11.74 -13.70
CA GLU A 171 -3.43 -10.96 -13.97
C GLU A 171 -3.78 -10.04 -12.79
N LEU A 172 -3.69 -10.53 -11.55
CA LEU A 172 -3.91 -9.72 -10.36
C LEU A 172 -2.88 -8.60 -10.21
N LEU A 173 -1.61 -8.90 -10.48
CA LEU A 173 -0.53 -7.90 -10.51
C LEU A 173 -0.85 -6.79 -11.52
N GLN A 174 -1.09 -7.16 -12.78
CA GLN A 174 -1.33 -6.20 -13.86
C GLN A 174 -2.60 -5.37 -13.64
N TYR A 175 -3.71 -6.03 -13.27
CA TYR A 175 -4.97 -5.37 -12.99
C TYR A 175 -4.87 -4.34 -11.85
N SER A 176 -4.00 -4.58 -10.87
CA SER A 176 -3.86 -3.71 -9.71
C SER A 176 -3.19 -2.36 -10.02
N ILE A 177 -2.30 -2.28 -11.02
CA ILE A 177 -1.40 -1.12 -11.24
C ILE A 177 -2.16 0.22 -11.30
N PRO A 178 -3.24 0.38 -12.11
CA PRO A 178 -3.97 1.64 -12.16
C PRO A 178 -4.64 2.02 -10.83
N TYR A 179 -5.02 1.02 -10.04
CA TYR A 179 -5.62 1.24 -8.73
C TYR A 179 -4.59 1.70 -7.70
N LEU A 180 -3.38 1.14 -7.72
CA LEU A 180 -2.30 1.51 -6.81
C LEU A 180 -1.80 2.94 -7.06
N TYR A 181 -1.79 3.40 -8.31
CA TYR A 181 -1.49 4.81 -8.64
C TYR A 181 -2.67 5.76 -8.38
N GLY A 182 -3.86 5.24 -8.11
CA GLY A 182 -5.06 6.06 -7.93
C GLY A 182 -5.70 6.54 -9.23
N PHE A 183 -5.20 6.13 -10.40
CA PHE A 183 -5.72 6.54 -11.72
C PHE A 183 -7.18 6.13 -11.90
N HIS A 184 -7.58 5.00 -11.31
CA HIS A 184 -8.98 4.55 -11.30
C HIS A 184 -9.95 5.62 -10.77
N SER A 185 -9.54 6.48 -9.82
CA SER A 185 -10.41 7.50 -9.26
C SER A 185 -10.75 8.60 -10.27
N THR A 186 -9.80 8.92 -11.15
CA THR A 186 -9.99 9.87 -12.25
C THR A 186 -10.66 9.20 -13.44
N LEU A 187 -10.13 8.06 -13.91
CA LEU A 187 -10.57 7.42 -15.15
C LEU A 187 -11.97 6.80 -15.05
N ALA A 188 -12.36 6.28 -13.89
CA ALA A 188 -13.68 5.66 -13.72
C ALA A 188 -14.82 6.67 -13.53
N ASN A 189 -14.49 7.91 -13.16
CA ASN A 189 -15.47 8.99 -12.98
C ASN A 189 -15.08 10.23 -13.81
N ALA A 190 -14.35 10.03 -14.92
CA ALA A 190 -13.95 11.13 -15.78
C ALA A 190 -15.20 11.62 -16.52
N ASP A 191 -15.77 12.73 -16.07
CA ASP A 191 -16.70 13.48 -16.89
C ASP A 191 -15.92 14.03 -18.09
N PRO A 192 -16.43 13.90 -19.33
CA PRO A 192 -15.74 14.41 -20.50
C PRO A 192 -15.59 15.93 -20.37
N ALA A 193 -14.35 16.41 -20.39
CA ALA A 193 -14.07 17.83 -20.50
C ALA A 193 -14.37 18.27 -21.94
N ILE A 194 -15.47 18.99 -22.14
CA ILE A 194 -15.78 19.63 -23.42
C ILE A 194 -15.11 21.01 -23.42
N GLU A 195 -13.97 21.11 -24.09
CA GLU A 195 -13.36 22.39 -24.40
C GLU A 195 -14.14 23.02 -25.56
N TYR A 196 -14.79 24.15 -25.30
CA TYR A 196 -15.41 24.93 -26.37
C TYR A 196 -14.33 25.81 -26.99
N ASP A 197 -13.84 25.43 -28.17
CA ASP A 197 -13.00 26.29 -29.01
C ASP A 197 -13.82 27.51 -29.45
N GLY A 198 -13.70 28.58 -28.68
CA GLY A 198 -14.40 29.82 -28.93
C GLY A 198 -13.81 30.58 -30.11
N ASN A 199 -14.29 30.28 -31.32
CA ASN A 199 -14.50 31.31 -32.33
C ASN A 199 -15.89 31.14 -32.97
N GLY A 200 -16.92 31.37 -32.18
CA GLY A 200 -18.30 31.33 -32.64
C GLY A 200 -19.26 31.76 -31.55
N ALA A 201 -19.69 33.01 -31.59
CA ALA A 201 -20.88 33.44 -30.89
C ALA A 201 -22.07 32.57 -31.36
N ALA A 202 -22.63 31.75 -30.49
CA ALA A 202 -23.93 31.15 -30.70
C ALA A 202 -24.69 31.09 -29.37
N SER A 203 -25.56 32.08 -29.21
CA SER A 203 -26.71 32.04 -28.30
C SER A 203 -27.50 30.76 -28.55
N PHE A 204 -27.60 29.89 -27.55
CA PHE A 204 -28.71 28.94 -27.44
C PHE A 204 -29.42 29.14 -26.11
N THR A 205 -30.53 29.86 -26.22
CA THR A 205 -31.68 29.79 -25.32
C THR A 205 -32.29 28.39 -25.44
N GLY A 206 -32.27 27.63 -24.35
CA GLY A 206 -32.80 26.27 -24.30
C GLY A 206 -33.22 25.90 -22.88
N ASN A 207 -34.45 26.27 -22.56
CA ASN A 207 -35.14 26.06 -21.29
C ASN A 207 -35.26 24.55 -20.96
N SER A 208 -34.71 24.11 -19.82
CA SER A 208 -35.26 22.93 -19.13
C SER A 208 -35.09 23.06 -17.61
N SER A 209 -36.24 22.90 -16.95
CA SER A 209 -36.50 22.98 -15.54
C SER A 209 -35.78 21.92 -14.72
N THR A 210 -35.12 22.28 -13.61
CA THR A 210 -35.49 21.86 -12.23
C THR A 210 -34.50 22.28 -11.15
N SER A 211 -35.08 22.67 -10.02
CA SER A 211 -34.51 22.81 -8.66
C SER A 211 -33.56 23.98 -8.37
N ARG A 212 -34.10 24.90 -7.55
CA ARG A 212 -33.46 26.08 -6.97
C ARG A 212 -32.32 25.68 -6.02
N GLN A 213 -31.13 26.22 -6.23
CA GLN A 213 -30.12 26.45 -5.20
C GLN A 213 -30.15 27.94 -4.82
N PRO A 214 -30.02 28.33 -3.55
CA PRO A 214 -29.92 29.74 -3.18
C PRO A 214 -28.56 30.31 -3.56
N ALA A 215 -28.61 31.52 -4.10
CA ALA A 215 -27.51 32.28 -4.65
C ALA A 215 -26.47 32.69 -3.60
N TYR A 216 -25.19 32.56 -3.96
CA TYR A 216 -24.13 33.42 -3.43
C TYR A 216 -23.42 34.09 -4.61
N LYS A 217 -23.41 35.43 -4.58
CA LYS A 217 -22.87 36.31 -5.62
C LYS A 217 -21.33 36.23 -5.72
N PRO A 218 -20.75 36.54 -6.89
CA PRO A 218 -19.32 36.43 -7.15
C PRO A 218 -18.55 37.63 -6.60
N ARG A 219 -17.33 37.39 -6.12
CA ARG A 219 -16.34 38.45 -5.88
C ARG A 219 -15.49 38.60 -7.12
N THR A 220 -15.55 39.80 -7.66
CA THR A 220 -14.77 40.34 -8.77
C THR A 220 -13.29 40.54 -8.38
N GLY A 221 -12.41 40.30 -9.36
CA GLY A 221 -11.13 40.98 -9.49
C GLY A 221 -9.89 40.12 -9.23
N GLY A 222 -9.12 39.84 -10.28
CA GLY A 222 -7.74 39.38 -10.14
C GLY A 222 -7.23 38.54 -11.31
N SER A 223 -6.77 39.23 -12.35
CA SER A 223 -5.97 38.71 -13.48
C SER A 223 -4.77 37.87 -13.03
N GLY A 224 -4.46 36.81 -13.78
CA GLY A 224 -3.22 36.05 -13.65
C GLY A 224 -3.38 34.62 -14.14
N GLY A 225 -3.36 34.44 -15.45
CA GLY A 225 -3.44 33.12 -16.08
C GLY A 225 -2.23 32.24 -15.80
N ALA A 226 -2.51 30.94 -15.89
CA ALA A 226 -1.61 29.83 -16.15
C ALA A 226 -0.47 29.59 -15.15
N ASP A 227 -0.75 28.75 -14.15
CA ASP A 227 0.26 27.83 -13.64
C ASP A 227 -0.26 26.40 -13.84
N TRP A 228 0.18 25.81 -14.95
CA TRP A 228 0.26 24.37 -15.10
C TRP A 228 1.66 23.93 -14.70
N PRO A 229 1.78 23.16 -13.62
CA PRO A 229 2.80 22.13 -13.59
C PRO A 229 2.15 20.80 -13.17
N PHE A 230 2.16 19.81 -14.06
CA PHE A 230 2.46 18.38 -13.85
C PHE A 230 2.11 17.61 -15.13
#